data_AF-A0A920HIW0-F1
#
_entry.id   AF-A0A920HIW0-F1
#
_cell.length_a   1.000
_cell.length_b   1.000
_cell.length_c   1.000
_cell.angle_alpha   90.00
_cell.angle_beta   90.00
_cell.angle_gamma   90.00
#
_symmetry.space_group_name_H-M   'P 1'
#
loop_
_entity.id
_entity.type
_entity.pdbx_description
1 polymer ?
#
loop_
_entity_poly.entity_id
_entity_poly.type
_entity_poly.pdbx_seq_one_letter_code
_entity_poly.pdbx_strand_id
1 'polypeptide(L)'
;MVESRRKFDNPDKNGNSSDKVLKLVKDAGQTWGGHKLTYTDVYDMSKEGKLRLKIWSPRAGLKLTAKFENDVPWPGVKGTAEVIGTTTKASEWEEMVLDFSEVVFEAGNNWTNLVLFIDNGTMGDGSSNFTVYLDDIVQF
;
A
#
# COMPACT_ATOMS: atom_id res chain seq x y z
N MET A 1 -15.15 -0.35 5.97
CA MET A 1 -13.82 -0.69 5.41
C MET A 1 -14.05 -1.60 4.24
N VAL A 2 -13.62 -1.22 3.03
CA VAL A 2 -13.83 -2.03 1.83
C VAL A 2 -12.85 -3.21 1.86
N GLU A 3 -13.37 -4.43 1.84
CA GLU A 3 -12.58 -5.65 1.69
C GLU A 3 -11.78 -5.59 0.38
N SER A 4 -10.47 -5.50 0.50
CA SER A 4 -9.52 -5.23 -0.58
C SER A 4 -9.17 -6.46 -1.43
N ARG A 5 -10.04 -7.48 -1.47
CA ARG A 5 -9.84 -8.67 -2.33
C ARG A 5 -10.34 -8.49 -3.76
N ARG A 6 -10.95 -7.35 -4.10
CA ARG A 6 -11.46 -7.12 -5.46
C ARG A 6 -10.32 -6.70 -6.40
N LYS A 7 -9.93 -7.62 -7.30
CA LYS A 7 -9.05 -7.29 -8.43
C LYS A 7 -9.86 -6.71 -9.59
N PHE A 8 -9.26 -5.78 -10.33
CA PHE A 8 -9.82 -5.08 -11.49
C PHE A 8 -9.01 -5.37 -12.73
N ASP A 9 -9.57 -5.19 -13.93
CA ASP A 9 -8.79 -5.26 -15.17
C ASP A 9 -7.59 -4.33 -15.12
N ASN A 10 -6.43 -4.85 -15.52
CA ASN A 10 -5.22 -4.07 -15.63
C ASN A 10 -5.41 -2.95 -16.67
N PRO A 11 -5.33 -1.66 -16.28
CA PRO A 11 -5.54 -0.55 -17.21
C PRO A 11 -4.43 -0.42 -18.25
N ASP A 12 -3.24 -0.98 -17.98
CA ASP A 12 -2.08 -0.86 -18.85
C ASP A 12 -1.21 -2.12 -18.74
N LYS A 13 -1.10 -2.88 -19.82
CA LYS A 13 -0.29 -4.11 -19.84
C LYS A 13 1.19 -3.88 -20.16
N ASN A 14 1.61 -2.64 -20.39
CA ASN A 14 3.00 -2.30 -20.63
C ASN A 14 3.76 -2.20 -19.30
N GLY A 15 4.76 -3.06 -19.11
CA GLY A 15 5.52 -3.12 -17.84
C GLY A 15 4.88 -3.98 -16.75
N ASN A 16 3.59 -4.32 -16.86
CA ASN A 16 2.95 -5.36 -16.05
C ASN A 16 1.95 -6.17 -16.89
N SER A 17 2.24 -7.44 -17.18
CA SER A 17 1.42 -8.26 -18.08
C SER A 17 0.20 -8.92 -17.41
N SER A 18 0.03 -8.78 -16.08
CA SER A 18 -1.11 -9.34 -15.36
C SER A 18 -2.45 -8.87 -15.93
N ASP A 19 -3.43 -9.77 -15.97
CA ASP A 19 -4.79 -9.44 -16.39
C ASP A 19 -5.54 -8.62 -15.35
N LYS A 20 -5.26 -8.88 -14.07
CA LYS A 20 -6.01 -8.35 -12.93
C LYS A 20 -5.08 -7.78 -11.87
N VAL A 21 -5.38 -6.57 -11.41
CA VAL A 21 -4.57 -5.80 -10.45
C VAL A 21 -5.43 -5.26 -9.32
N LEU A 22 -4.81 -4.88 -8.20
CA LEU A 22 -5.49 -4.15 -7.13
C LEU A 22 -5.69 -2.69 -7.57
N LYS A 23 -6.87 -2.13 -7.32
CA LYS A 23 -7.16 -0.70 -7.56
C LYS A 23 -7.38 0.00 -6.23
N LEU A 24 -6.64 1.08 -6.00
CA LEU A 24 -6.81 1.98 -4.86
C LEU A 24 -7.34 3.32 -5.36
N VAL A 25 -8.37 3.84 -4.70
CA VAL A 25 -9.00 5.13 -5.02
C VAL A 25 -9.14 5.92 -3.73
N LYS A 26 -8.48 7.07 -3.63
CA LYS A 26 -8.65 7.96 -2.48
C LYS A 26 -9.76 8.96 -2.76
N ASP A 27 -10.89 8.74 -2.09
CA ASP A 27 -12.05 9.63 -2.13
C ASP A 27 -11.88 10.84 -1.19
N ALA A 28 -12.79 11.80 -1.32
CA ALA A 28 -12.89 12.92 -0.39
C ALA A 28 -13.34 12.48 1.02
N GLY A 29 -13.10 13.34 2.02
CA GLY A 29 -13.48 13.10 3.41
C GLY A 29 -12.31 13.23 4.36
N GLN A 30 -11.56 12.14 4.57
CA GLN A 30 -10.44 12.11 5.50
C GLN A 30 -9.10 12.25 4.77
N THR A 31 -8.23 13.14 5.25
CA THR A 31 -6.86 13.29 4.71
C THR A 31 -5.98 12.08 5.00
N TRP A 32 -6.35 11.28 6.00
CA TRP A 32 -5.79 9.98 6.34
C TRP A 32 -6.63 8.78 5.86
N GLY A 33 -7.50 8.98 4.85
CA GLY A 33 -8.20 7.87 4.22
C GLY A 33 -7.22 6.90 3.55
N GLY A 34 -7.30 5.62 3.91
CA GLY A 34 -6.38 4.58 3.44
C GLY A 34 -7.07 3.26 3.09
N HIS A 35 -6.29 2.33 2.57
CA HIS A 35 -6.72 1.03 2.08
C HIS A 35 -6.06 -0.08 2.91
N LYS A 36 -6.86 -0.90 3.58
CA LYS A 36 -6.34 -1.98 4.42
C LYS A 36 -6.36 -3.31 3.67
N LEU A 37 -5.20 -3.95 3.58
CA LEU A 37 -5.02 -5.35 3.19
C LEU A 37 -4.82 -6.16 4.46
N THR A 38 -5.68 -7.14 4.71
CA THR A 38 -5.56 -8.04 5.87
C THR A 38 -5.18 -9.43 5.38
N TYR A 39 -4.06 -9.92 5.88
CA TYR A 39 -3.49 -11.22 5.55
C TYR A 39 -3.84 -12.23 6.65
N THR A 40 -3.96 -13.49 6.27
CA THR A 40 -4.17 -14.58 7.24
C THR A 40 -2.89 -14.94 7.96
N ASP A 41 -1.77 -14.86 7.24
CA ASP A 41 -0.46 -15.16 7.78
C ASP A 41 0.15 -13.90 8.40
N VAL A 42 0.88 -14.10 9.50
CA VAL A 42 1.61 -13.03 10.16
C VAL A 42 2.85 -12.70 9.34
N TYR A 43 3.08 -11.43 9.07
CA TYR A 43 4.33 -10.97 8.46
C TYR A 43 5.50 -11.25 9.40
N ASP A 44 6.47 -12.02 8.92
CA ASP A 44 7.72 -12.23 9.65
C ASP A 44 8.60 -11.00 9.46
N MET A 45 8.54 -10.06 10.39
CA MET A 45 9.33 -8.83 10.34
C MET A 45 10.77 -9.02 10.83
N SER A 46 11.12 -10.22 11.30
CA SER A 46 12.49 -10.58 11.68
C SER A 46 13.33 -11.01 10.48
N LYS A 47 12.65 -11.35 9.39
CA LYS A 47 13.24 -11.61 8.08
C LYS A 47 12.84 -10.47 7.17
N GLU A 48 13.76 -10.02 6.32
CA GLU A 48 13.34 -9.39 5.06
C GLU A 48 12.49 -8.11 5.29
N GLY A 49 13.19 -7.06 5.75
CA GLY A 49 12.62 -5.75 6.13
C GLY A 49 12.24 -4.89 4.93
N LYS A 50 11.89 -5.48 3.79
CA LYS A 50 11.50 -4.75 2.59
C LYS A 50 10.25 -5.36 1.96
N LEU A 51 9.42 -4.50 1.39
CA LEU A 51 8.36 -4.89 0.48
C LEU A 51 8.73 -4.40 -0.91
N ARG A 52 8.63 -5.27 -1.91
CA ARG A 52 8.57 -4.87 -3.32
C ARG A 52 7.13 -4.95 -3.80
N LEU A 53 6.76 -4.04 -4.69
CA LEU A 53 5.47 -4.07 -5.39
C LEU A 53 5.63 -3.44 -6.77
N LYS A 54 4.73 -3.78 -7.68
CA LYS A 54 4.51 -2.98 -8.89
C LYS A 54 3.43 -1.96 -8.61
N ILE A 55 3.67 -0.72 -9.02
CA ILE A 55 2.71 0.38 -8.93
C ILE A 55 2.56 1.07 -10.28
N TRP A 56 1.31 1.24 -10.72
CA TRP A 56 0.95 2.18 -11.76
C TRP A 56 0.42 3.44 -11.10
N SER A 57 0.96 4.58 -11.49
CA SER A 57 0.59 5.88 -10.92
C SER A 57 0.22 6.87 -12.02
N PRO A 58 -0.81 7.73 -11.83
CA PRO A 58 -1.16 8.78 -12.79
C PRO A 58 -0.07 9.87 -12.87
N ARG A 59 0.78 10.00 -11.84
CA ARG A 59 1.84 11.01 -11.76
C ARG A 59 3.11 10.50 -11.07
N ALA A 60 4.23 11.09 -11.42
CA ALA A 60 5.45 11.04 -10.61
C ALA A 60 5.28 11.93 -9.37
N GLY A 61 6.01 11.62 -8.29
CA GLY A 61 5.96 12.35 -7.03
C GLY A 61 4.78 12.00 -6.12
N LEU A 62 3.94 11.02 -6.49
CA LEU A 62 2.88 10.51 -5.61
C LEU A 62 3.53 9.75 -4.45
N LYS A 63 3.12 10.06 -3.22
CA LYS A 63 3.62 9.39 -2.03
C LYS A 63 2.68 8.25 -1.65
N LEU A 64 3.22 7.03 -1.60
CA LEU A 64 2.54 5.87 -1.05
C LEU A 64 3.09 5.61 0.36
N THR A 65 2.31 5.94 1.39
CA THR A 65 2.64 5.51 2.74
C THR A 65 2.17 4.08 2.92
N ALA A 66 3.08 3.19 3.31
CA ALA A 66 2.77 1.83 3.68
C ALA A 66 2.96 1.69 5.19
N LYS A 67 1.90 1.24 5.87
CA LYS A 67 1.87 1.09 7.32
C LYS A 67 1.46 -0.32 7.68
N PHE A 68 2.33 -1.03 8.38
CA PHE A 68 1.96 -2.24 9.07
C PHE A 68 1.21 -1.92 10.35
N GLU A 69 0.12 -2.65 10.59
CA GLU A 69 -0.63 -2.63 11.84
C GLU A 69 -0.79 -4.05 12.37
N ASN A 70 -0.85 -4.18 13.70
CA ASN A 70 -1.18 -5.46 14.32
C ASN A 70 -2.64 -5.85 14.06
N ASP A 71 -3.04 -7.05 14.50
CA ASP A 71 -4.39 -7.61 14.36
C ASP A 71 -5.45 -6.98 15.29
N VAL A 72 -5.08 -5.94 16.06
CA VAL A 72 -5.99 -5.26 16.97
C VAL A 72 -6.85 -4.23 16.22
N PRO A 73 -8.19 -4.25 16.35
CA PRO A 73 -9.03 -3.25 15.71
C PRO A 73 -8.80 -1.82 16.23
N TRP A 74 -8.96 -0.83 15.35
CA TRP A 74 -9.04 0.58 15.73
C TRP A 74 -10.21 0.82 16.71
N PRO A 75 -10.05 1.69 17.74
CA PRO A 75 -8.91 2.57 18.02
C PRO A 75 -7.78 1.94 18.85
N GLY A 76 -7.79 0.63 19.07
CA GLY A 76 -6.85 -0.07 19.95
C GLY A 76 -5.54 -0.54 19.30
N VAL A 77 -5.27 -0.16 18.04
CA VAL A 77 -4.02 -0.54 17.34
C VAL A 77 -2.83 -0.09 18.19
N LYS A 78 -1.93 -1.02 18.49
CA LYS A 78 -0.72 -0.76 19.31
C LYS A 78 0.54 -0.83 18.48
N GLY A 79 0.71 -1.92 17.72
CA GLY A 79 1.79 -2.05 16.77
C GLY A 79 1.49 -1.23 15.52
N THR A 80 2.31 -0.20 15.26
CA THR A 80 2.32 0.53 13.98
C THR A 80 3.74 0.75 13.49
N ALA A 81 3.99 0.51 12.21
CA ALA A 81 5.28 0.72 11.57
C ALA A 81 5.05 1.24 10.15
N GLU A 82 5.62 2.37 9.76
CA GLU A 82 5.35 2.98 8.45
C GLU A 82 6.59 3.50 7.73
N VAL A 83 6.52 3.45 6.40
CA VAL A 83 7.51 4.03 5.47
C VAL A 83 6.78 4.67 4.29
N ILE A 84 7.51 5.48 3.51
CA ILE A 84 6.96 6.18 2.36
C ILE A 84 7.77 5.83 1.13
N GLY A 85 7.09 5.31 0.10
CA GLY A 85 7.60 5.24 -1.26
C GLY A 85 7.13 6.44 -2.08
N THR A 86 7.91 6.87 -3.06
CA THR A 86 7.53 7.95 -3.99
C THR A 86 7.63 7.45 -5.42
N THR A 87 6.56 7.62 -6.20
CA THR A 87 6.55 7.23 -7.61
C THR A 87 7.51 8.11 -8.41
N THR A 88 8.22 7.52 -9.36
CA THR A 88 9.14 8.24 -10.25
C THR A 88 8.59 8.39 -11.67
N LYS A 89 7.59 7.59 -12.03
CA LYS A 89 6.95 7.59 -13.34
C LYS A 89 5.51 8.11 -13.29
N ALA A 90 5.06 8.64 -14.42
CA ALA A 90 3.69 9.10 -14.61
C ALA A 90 3.03 8.28 -15.71
N SER A 91 1.81 7.80 -15.44
CA SER A 91 1.00 6.95 -16.33
C SER A 91 1.69 5.66 -16.78
N GLU A 92 2.56 5.10 -15.96
CA GLU A 92 3.33 3.89 -16.25
C GLU A 92 3.48 3.01 -15.00
N TRP A 93 3.73 1.72 -15.22
CA TRP A 93 4.17 0.80 -14.17
C TRP A 93 5.64 1.00 -13.80
N GLU A 94 5.93 0.94 -12.51
CA GLU A 94 7.28 0.80 -11.96
C GLU A 94 7.31 -0.19 -10.80
N GLU A 95 8.49 -0.76 -10.53
CA GLU A 95 8.73 -1.48 -9.29
C GLU A 95 9.11 -0.47 -8.20
N MET A 96 8.45 -0.56 -7.06
CA MET A 96 8.72 0.25 -5.88
C MET A 96 9.16 -0.66 -4.73
N VAL A 97 10.26 -0.28 -4.09
CA VAL A 97 10.74 -0.90 -2.86
C VAL A 97 10.40 0.02 -1.69
N LEU A 98 9.70 -0.54 -0.70
CA LEU A 98 9.38 0.09 0.57
C LEU A 98 10.30 -0.53 1.62
N ASP A 99 11.25 0.29 2.11
CA ASP A 99 12.34 -0.18 2.97
C ASP A 99 12.05 0.09 4.44
N PHE A 100 11.70 -0.97 5.17
CA PHE A 100 11.43 -0.97 6.60
C PHE A 100 12.65 -1.39 7.43
N SER A 101 13.85 -1.49 6.85
CA SER A 101 15.04 -2.00 7.56
C SER A 101 15.45 -1.16 8.77
N GLU A 102 15.12 0.13 8.80
CA GLU A 102 15.36 1.03 9.93
C GLU A 102 14.15 1.13 10.89
N VAL A 103 13.05 0.41 10.58
CA VAL A 103 11.83 0.43 11.39
C VAL A 103 11.86 -0.70 12.40
N VAL A 104 11.61 -0.35 13.67
CA VAL A 104 11.53 -1.34 14.75
C VAL A 104 10.14 -1.93 14.81
N PHE A 105 10.04 -3.25 14.59
CA PHE A 105 8.81 -4.00 14.79
C PHE A 105 8.78 -4.57 16.20
N GLU A 106 7.91 -4.00 17.03
CA GLU A 106 7.74 -4.45 18.42
C GLU A 106 7.32 -5.93 18.49
N ALA A 107 8.07 -6.70 19.27
CA ALA A 107 7.79 -8.11 19.53
C ALA A 107 6.43 -8.29 20.23
N GLY A 108 5.79 -9.44 19.97
CA GLY A 108 4.48 -9.78 20.56
C GLY A 108 3.28 -9.18 19.83
N ASN A 109 3.49 -8.46 18.73
CA ASN A 109 2.43 -8.03 17.82
C ASN A 109 2.26 -9.02 16.66
N ASN A 110 1.00 -9.35 16.34
CA ASN A 110 0.66 -10.08 15.12
C ASN A 110 0.46 -9.09 13.98
N TRP A 111 1.49 -8.83 13.20
CA TRP A 111 1.43 -7.95 12.04
C TRP A 111 0.70 -8.63 10.89
N THR A 112 -0.59 -8.35 10.74
CA THR A 112 -1.45 -8.96 9.69
C THR A 112 -2.08 -7.93 8.76
N ASN A 113 -1.97 -6.63 9.08
CA ASN A 113 -2.56 -5.56 8.31
C ASN A 113 -1.48 -4.74 7.60
N LEU A 114 -1.60 -4.56 6.29
CA LEU A 114 -0.89 -3.55 5.50
C LEU A 114 -1.88 -2.47 5.10
N VAL A 115 -1.72 -1.27 5.64
CA VAL A 115 -2.53 -0.09 5.33
C VAL A 115 -1.75 0.80 4.38
N LEU A 116 -2.38 1.15 3.26
CA LEU A 116 -1.79 1.95 2.20
C LEU A 116 -2.51 3.28 2.09
N PHE A 117 -1.75 4.38 2.11
CA PHE A 117 -2.29 5.72 1.97
C PHE A 117 -1.69 6.40 0.74
N ILE A 118 -2.56 6.87 -0.15
CA ILE A 118 -2.17 7.73 -1.26
C ILE A 118 -2.07 9.15 -0.71
N ASP A 119 -0.91 9.81 -0.83
CA ASP A 119 -0.65 11.17 -0.34
C ASP A 119 -1.24 11.41 1.06
N ASN A 120 -0.76 10.67 2.06
CA ASN A 120 -1.23 10.82 3.43
C ASN A 120 -1.12 12.30 3.90
N GLY A 121 -2.18 12.82 4.51
CA GLY A 121 -2.29 14.25 4.85
C GLY A 121 -2.95 15.12 3.76
N THR A 122 -3.12 14.60 2.55
CA THR A 122 -3.86 15.26 1.46
C THR A 122 -5.24 14.62 1.29
N MET A 123 -6.28 15.43 1.19
CA MET A 123 -7.63 14.93 0.88
C MET A 123 -7.69 14.51 -0.60
N GLY A 124 -8.22 13.31 -0.86
CA GLY A 124 -8.49 12.86 -2.23
C GLY A 124 -9.79 13.42 -2.78
N ASP A 125 -10.09 13.07 -4.03
CA ASP A 125 -11.30 13.50 -4.72
C ASP A 125 -11.97 12.38 -5.54
N GLY A 126 -11.43 11.14 -5.46
CA GLY A 126 -11.92 9.99 -6.22
C GLY A 126 -11.60 10.01 -7.71
N SER A 127 -10.87 11.02 -8.19
CA SER A 127 -10.49 11.15 -9.60
C SER A 127 -9.41 10.14 -10.02
N SER A 128 -9.12 10.11 -11.31
CA SER A 128 -7.97 9.37 -11.85
C SER A 128 -6.65 9.82 -11.25
N ASN A 129 -6.53 11.08 -10.82
CA ASN A 129 -5.35 11.58 -10.15
C ASN A 129 -5.20 10.94 -8.75
N PHE A 130 -6.28 10.61 -8.05
CA PHE A 130 -6.21 9.91 -6.75
C PHE A 130 -6.44 8.40 -6.87
N THR A 131 -6.15 7.82 -8.04
CA THR A 131 -6.27 6.39 -8.31
C THR A 131 -4.90 5.79 -8.63
N VAL A 132 -4.50 4.74 -7.93
CA VAL A 132 -3.30 3.93 -8.27
C VAL A 132 -3.67 2.47 -8.42
N TYR A 133 -2.83 1.72 -9.13
CA TYR A 133 -2.99 0.28 -9.26
C TYR A 133 -1.75 -0.42 -8.74
N LEU A 134 -1.95 -1.53 -8.04
CA LEU A 134 -0.87 -2.31 -7.43
C LEU A 134 -0.93 -3.76 -7.89
N ASP A 135 0.24 -4.37 -7.99
CA ASP A 135 0.39 -5.80 -8.25
C ASP A 135 1.69 -6.34 -7.64
N ASP A 136 1.85 -7.65 -7.60
CA ASP A 136 3.10 -8.33 -7.19
C ASP A 136 3.67 -7.83 -5.85
N ILE A 137 2.81 -7.61 -4.84
CA ILE A 137 3.25 -7.22 -3.50
C ILE A 137 3.93 -8.43 -2.84
N VAL A 138 5.23 -8.32 -2.57
CA VAL A 138 6.07 -9.40 -2.07
C VAL A 138 7.03 -8.87 -1.00
N GLN A 139 7.18 -9.60 0.10
CA GLN A 139 8.24 -9.38 1.10
C GLN A 139 9.54 -10.07 0.64
N PHE A 140 10.69 -9.43 0.88
CA PHE A 140 12.02 -9.94 0.52
C PHE A 140 13.17 -9.32 1.33
#